data_AF-A0A2C9CJC8-F1
#
_entry.id   AF-A0A2C9CJC8-F1
#
_cell.length_a   1.000
_cell.length_b   1.000
_cell.length_c   1.000
_cell.angle_alpha   90.00
_cell.angle_beta   90.00
_cell.angle_gamma   90.00
#
_symmetry.space_group_name_H-M   'P 1'
#
loop_
_entity.id
_entity.type
_entity.pdbx_description
1 polymer ?
#
loop_
_entity_poly.entity_id
_entity_poly.type
_entity_poly.pdbx_seq_one_letter_code
_entity_poly.pdbx_strand_id
1 'polypeptide(L)'
;MKVTDLSGAIAVAGGDSHSLALKSDGTVWAWGANWYGQLGDGTTADSTTPVQVSNLSDVIAIAGGDNHSLALKYDGTVWAWGENAYGKLGDETETNRTAPVQVGSLSNVNAIAVGDQHSLALKSDGTVWAWGNNEGGQLGDGTTTNRNTPIQVNFYGQYITTIAAGYKHNLAVDSEGYAWAWGYGWDGQLGDGANADSYIPVQVIGLRFVTAIVAGDWHSIAVKSDGTVWAWGYNGDGELGDGTTSSRSTPAQVDINLGQASDCGETNIMSWSAAKLKIKRKKSKDITITAAQGDVIEDDNTIFKCPVEGLTVTAVVDSKTEGKKLISVSPTSAVTDENGDVTFTIKAKNKKGNAKVYFSIEEWGEWVTTELSVKVR
;
A
#
# COMPACT_ATOMS: atom_id res chain seq x y z
N MET A 1 23.01 2.95 17.92
CA MET A 1 23.62 1.82 18.66
C MET A 1 23.18 0.53 17.97
N LYS A 2 24.06 -0.47 17.80
CA LYS A 2 23.67 -1.76 17.22
C LYS A 2 23.05 -2.62 18.33
N VAL A 3 21.83 -3.13 18.12
CA VAL A 3 21.25 -4.14 19.01
C VAL A 3 21.99 -5.47 18.78
N THR A 4 22.64 -6.00 19.82
CA THR A 4 23.36 -7.27 19.74
C THR A 4 22.39 -8.45 19.83
N ASP A 5 22.83 -9.63 19.40
CA ASP A 5 22.12 -10.92 19.58
C ASP A 5 20.81 -11.11 18.78
N LEU A 6 20.48 -10.20 17.85
CA LEU A 6 19.39 -10.33 16.87
C LEU A 6 19.86 -10.74 15.47
N SER A 7 20.98 -11.46 15.35
CA SER A 7 21.40 -12.00 14.05
C SER A 7 20.32 -12.89 13.46
N GLY A 8 19.95 -12.65 12.19
CA GLY A 8 18.87 -13.36 11.52
C GLY A 8 17.47 -12.77 11.76
N ALA A 9 17.35 -11.57 12.34
CA ALA A 9 16.10 -10.80 12.31
C ALA A 9 15.68 -10.52 10.85
N ILE A 10 14.42 -10.80 10.54
CA ILE A 10 13.81 -10.63 9.20
C ILE A 10 12.67 -9.62 9.20
N ALA A 11 12.10 -9.28 10.36
CA ALA A 11 11.11 -8.24 10.51
C ALA A 11 11.22 -7.58 11.89
N VAL A 12 10.75 -6.34 11.97
CA VAL A 12 10.65 -5.56 13.21
C VAL A 12 9.26 -4.92 13.27
N ALA A 13 8.77 -4.71 14.49
CA ALA A 13 7.57 -3.92 14.76
C ALA A 13 7.80 -3.09 16.02
N GLY A 14 7.20 -1.91 16.09
CA GLY A 14 7.20 -1.06 17.29
C GLY A 14 5.81 -1.09 17.93
N GLY A 15 5.77 -1.02 19.27
CA GLY A 15 4.64 -0.41 19.97
C GLY A 15 4.99 1.03 20.39
N ASP A 16 4.23 1.60 21.31
CA ASP A 16 4.49 2.96 21.82
C ASP A 16 5.86 3.06 22.51
N SER A 17 6.09 2.13 23.46
CA SER A 17 7.28 2.13 24.31
C SER A 17 8.02 0.78 24.35
N HIS A 18 7.68 -0.14 23.43
CA HIS A 18 8.38 -1.42 23.25
C HIS A 18 8.68 -1.70 21.77
N SER A 19 9.54 -2.67 21.53
CA SER A 19 9.94 -3.10 20.19
C SER A 19 9.90 -4.62 20.10
N LEU A 20 9.63 -5.11 18.90
CA LEU A 20 9.58 -6.52 18.56
C LEU A 20 10.52 -6.80 17.38
N ALA A 21 11.14 -7.97 17.39
CA ALA A 21 11.91 -8.50 16.27
C ALA A 21 11.53 -9.96 16.03
N LEU A 22 11.29 -10.30 14.77
CA LEU A 22 11.07 -11.67 14.32
C LEU A 22 12.35 -12.19 13.67
N LYS A 23 12.83 -13.34 14.11
CA LYS A 23 13.97 -14.03 13.51
C LYS A 23 13.54 -15.05 12.45
N SER A 24 14.44 -15.37 11.54
CA SER A 24 14.22 -16.37 10.47
C SER A 24 13.97 -17.79 10.97
N ASP A 25 14.28 -18.07 12.24
CA ASP A 25 13.98 -19.34 12.92
C ASP A 25 12.55 -19.38 13.50
N GLY A 26 11.75 -18.33 13.29
CA GLY A 26 10.37 -18.23 13.78
C GLY A 26 10.24 -17.80 15.24
N THR A 27 11.34 -17.41 15.91
CA THR A 27 11.31 -16.87 17.28
C THR A 27 11.07 -15.36 17.29
N VAL A 28 10.37 -14.88 18.32
CA VAL A 28 10.10 -13.45 18.54
C VAL A 28 10.88 -12.96 19.75
N TRP A 29 11.43 -11.77 19.64
CA TRP A 29 12.20 -11.10 20.67
C TRP A 29 11.63 -9.71 20.91
N ALA A 30 11.62 -9.26 22.16
CA ALA A 30 11.05 -7.98 22.57
C ALA A 30 11.97 -7.22 23.52
N TRP A 31 11.90 -5.89 23.53
CA TRP A 31 12.56 -5.05 24.52
C TRP A 31 11.82 -3.71 24.69
N GLY A 32 12.14 -2.97 25.74
CA GLY A 32 11.50 -1.71 26.12
C GLY A 32 10.66 -1.87 27.40
N ALA A 33 9.59 -1.09 27.47
CA ALA A 33 8.62 -1.12 28.57
C ALA A 33 7.88 -2.46 28.66
N ASN A 34 7.53 -2.89 29.89
CA ASN A 34 6.85 -4.15 30.15
C ASN A 34 5.81 -4.11 31.27
N TRP A 35 5.29 -2.94 31.65
CA TRP A 35 4.39 -2.79 32.80
C TRP A 35 3.12 -3.66 32.73
N TYR A 36 2.69 -4.04 31.53
CA TYR A 36 1.51 -4.86 31.29
C TYR A 36 1.84 -6.25 30.71
N GLY A 37 3.13 -6.57 30.57
CA GLY A 37 3.58 -7.83 29.98
C GLY A 37 3.75 -7.80 28.46
N GLN A 38 3.82 -6.62 27.83
CA GLN A 38 3.94 -6.45 26.38
C GLN A 38 5.22 -7.05 25.75
N LEU A 39 6.21 -7.44 26.56
CA LEU A 39 7.38 -8.20 26.12
C LEU A 39 7.11 -9.72 25.99
N GLY A 40 6.05 -10.24 26.60
CA GLY A 40 5.62 -11.65 26.42
C GLY A 40 6.55 -12.70 27.03
N ASP A 41 7.49 -12.29 27.88
CA ASP A 41 8.51 -13.15 28.51
C ASP A 41 8.04 -13.79 29.83
N GLY A 42 6.77 -13.63 30.18
CA GLY A 42 6.17 -14.09 31.43
C GLY A 42 6.34 -13.13 32.61
N THR A 43 6.96 -11.97 32.40
CA THR A 43 7.23 -10.98 33.45
C THR A 43 6.50 -9.66 33.19
N THR A 44 6.68 -8.69 34.10
CA THR A 44 6.27 -7.29 33.93
C THR A 44 7.45 -6.33 34.14
N ALA A 45 8.68 -6.82 33.98
CA ALA A 45 9.90 -6.04 34.16
C ALA A 45 10.36 -5.49 32.81
N ASP A 46 10.65 -4.18 32.76
CA ASP A 46 11.22 -3.54 31.58
C ASP A 46 12.56 -4.20 31.22
N SER A 47 12.87 -4.25 29.92
CA SER A 47 14.13 -4.79 29.44
C SER A 47 14.81 -3.84 28.46
N THR A 48 16.05 -3.46 28.75
CA THR A 48 16.85 -2.63 27.82
C THR A 48 17.59 -3.45 26.76
N THR A 49 17.45 -4.79 26.81
CA THR A 49 18.02 -5.73 25.85
C THR A 49 16.95 -6.69 25.35
N PRO A 50 17.07 -7.23 24.13
CA PRO A 50 16.11 -8.22 23.62
C PRO A 50 15.96 -9.41 24.56
N VAL A 51 14.72 -9.71 24.95
CA VAL A 51 14.31 -10.94 25.63
C VAL A 51 13.44 -11.77 24.69
N GLN A 52 13.54 -13.09 24.77
CA GLN A 52 12.74 -13.96 23.92
C GLN A 52 11.31 -14.06 24.46
N VAL A 53 10.33 -13.93 23.56
CA VAL A 53 8.92 -14.16 23.88
C VAL A 53 8.73 -15.63 24.26
N SER A 54 8.07 -15.88 25.38
CA SER A 54 7.97 -17.22 25.97
C SER A 54 6.99 -18.12 25.19
N ASN A 55 7.37 -19.39 25.02
CA ASN A 55 6.52 -20.45 24.45
C ASN A 55 5.89 -20.14 23.08
N LEU A 56 6.57 -19.35 22.24
CA LEU A 56 6.10 -18.99 20.91
C LEU A 56 7.14 -19.36 19.84
N SER A 57 6.70 -20.08 18.81
CA SER A 57 7.51 -20.53 17.68
C SER A 57 6.71 -20.43 16.36
N ASP A 58 7.39 -20.65 15.25
CA ASP A 58 6.79 -20.71 13.90
C ASP A 58 6.05 -19.42 13.52
N VAL A 59 6.51 -18.28 14.04
CA VAL A 59 5.95 -16.96 13.75
C VAL A 59 6.43 -16.50 12.38
N ILE A 60 5.50 -15.89 11.62
CA ILE A 60 5.75 -15.37 10.28
C ILE A 60 5.47 -13.86 10.15
N ALA A 61 4.71 -13.29 11.09
CA ALA A 61 4.51 -11.84 11.17
C ALA A 61 4.30 -11.40 12.63
N ILE A 62 4.66 -10.14 12.91
CA ILE A 62 4.55 -9.50 14.22
C ILE A 62 3.97 -8.09 14.04
N ALA A 63 3.23 -7.61 15.04
CA ALA A 63 2.73 -6.24 15.10
C ALA A 63 2.67 -5.76 16.55
N GLY A 64 2.96 -4.47 16.80
CA GLY A 64 2.86 -3.85 18.12
C GLY A 64 1.80 -2.75 18.11
N GLY A 65 1.01 -2.68 19.18
CA GLY A 65 0.15 -1.53 19.49
C GLY A 65 0.75 -0.73 20.64
N ASP A 66 -0.08 0.05 21.33
CA ASP A 66 0.38 0.88 22.46
C ASP A 66 1.14 0.05 23.51
N ASN A 67 0.42 -0.86 24.16
CA ASN A 67 0.94 -1.73 25.21
C ASN A 67 0.55 -3.20 25.00
N HIS A 68 0.26 -3.60 23.76
CA HIS A 68 0.02 -4.99 23.39
C HIS A 68 0.77 -5.37 22.11
N SER A 69 0.88 -6.68 21.89
CA SER A 69 1.62 -7.26 20.79
C SER A 69 0.82 -8.39 20.16
N LEU A 70 0.91 -8.53 18.84
CA LEU A 70 0.36 -9.65 18.08
C LEU A 70 1.47 -10.41 17.35
N ALA A 71 1.24 -11.71 17.17
CA ALA A 71 2.02 -12.57 16.29
C ALA A 71 1.10 -13.45 15.44
N LEU A 72 1.45 -13.61 14.17
CA LEU A 72 0.83 -14.57 13.26
C LEU A 72 1.77 -15.76 13.10
N LYS A 73 1.26 -16.96 13.35
CA LYS A 73 1.99 -18.22 13.11
C LYS A 73 1.77 -18.74 11.70
N TYR A 74 2.69 -19.60 11.24
CA TYR A 74 2.62 -20.27 9.94
C TYR A 74 1.35 -21.13 9.76
N ASP A 75 0.78 -21.66 10.86
CA ASP A 75 -0.47 -22.41 10.87
C ASP A 75 -1.73 -21.54 10.69
N GLY A 76 -1.56 -20.22 10.55
CA GLY A 76 -2.65 -19.26 10.37
C GLY A 76 -3.39 -18.90 11.67
N THR A 77 -2.83 -19.22 12.84
CA THR A 77 -3.33 -18.78 14.15
C THR A 77 -2.70 -17.45 14.57
N VAL A 78 -3.46 -16.64 15.30
CA VAL A 78 -3.00 -15.35 15.84
C VAL A 78 -2.84 -15.47 17.36
N TRP A 79 -1.76 -14.89 17.87
CA TRP A 79 -1.43 -14.86 19.29
C TRP A 79 -1.23 -13.43 19.75
N ALA A 80 -1.66 -13.11 20.96
CA ALA A 80 -1.63 -11.78 21.54
C ALA A 80 -1.09 -11.80 22.97
N TRP A 81 -0.45 -10.71 23.41
CA TRP A 81 -0.03 -10.51 24.80
C TRP A 81 0.12 -9.03 25.14
N GLY A 82 0.30 -8.73 26.43
CA GLY A 82 0.39 -7.38 26.99
C GLY A 82 -0.90 -6.92 27.66
N GLU A 83 -1.17 -5.63 27.56
CA GLU A 83 -2.38 -5.01 28.10
C GLU A 83 -3.63 -5.48 27.34
N ASN A 84 -4.73 -5.71 28.06
CA ASN A 84 -5.99 -6.19 27.50
C ASN A 84 -7.19 -5.30 27.87
N ALA A 85 -6.96 -4.02 28.16
CA ALA A 85 -8.03 -3.04 28.22
C ALA A 85 -8.86 -3.09 26.93
N TYR A 86 -10.19 -2.96 27.04
CA TYR A 86 -11.13 -3.05 25.93
C TYR A 86 -11.16 -4.40 25.18
N GLY A 87 -10.45 -5.42 25.67
CA GLY A 87 -10.41 -6.75 25.06
C GLY A 87 -9.51 -6.85 23.83
N LYS A 88 -8.50 -5.98 23.68
CA LYS A 88 -7.62 -5.89 22.50
C LYS A 88 -6.73 -7.13 22.24
N LEU A 89 -6.66 -8.06 23.19
CA LEU A 89 -6.05 -9.39 22.98
C LEU A 89 -7.01 -10.41 22.35
N GLY A 90 -8.33 -10.16 22.35
CA GLY A 90 -9.30 -11.00 21.66
C GLY A 90 -9.45 -12.41 22.23
N ASP A 91 -9.10 -12.59 23.51
CA ASP A 91 -9.06 -13.88 24.22
C ASP A 91 -10.33 -14.12 25.07
N GLU A 92 -11.45 -13.48 24.73
CA GLU A 92 -12.72 -13.52 25.47
C GLU A 92 -12.66 -12.88 26.87
N THR A 93 -11.54 -12.21 27.19
CA THR A 93 -11.34 -11.54 28.47
C THR A 93 -10.87 -10.09 28.28
N GLU A 94 -10.77 -9.37 29.38
CA GLU A 94 -10.10 -8.06 29.47
C GLU A 94 -8.89 -8.13 30.42
N THR A 95 -8.34 -9.34 30.62
CA THR A 95 -7.22 -9.57 31.53
C THR A 95 -5.89 -9.50 30.79
N ASN A 96 -4.95 -8.72 31.31
CA ASN A 96 -3.59 -8.63 30.76
C ASN A 96 -2.90 -10.00 30.73
N ARG A 97 -2.00 -10.20 29.76
CA ARG A 97 -1.27 -11.45 29.56
C ARG A 97 0.22 -11.17 29.46
N THR A 98 0.99 -11.69 30.42
CA THR A 98 2.45 -11.58 30.39
C THR A 98 3.13 -12.59 29.47
N ALA A 99 2.37 -13.53 28.91
CA ALA A 99 2.81 -14.51 27.93
C ALA A 99 1.76 -14.62 26.80
N PRO A 100 2.16 -15.04 25.58
CA PRO A 100 1.25 -15.20 24.45
C PRO A 100 0.03 -16.06 24.78
N VAL A 101 -1.16 -15.55 24.41
CA VAL A 101 -2.43 -16.29 24.38
C VAL A 101 -2.97 -16.31 22.96
N GLN A 102 -3.61 -17.40 22.56
CA GLN A 102 -4.23 -17.49 21.24
C GLN A 102 -5.49 -16.61 21.18
N VAL A 103 -5.65 -15.86 20.07
CA VAL A 103 -6.81 -15.00 19.81
C VAL A 103 -8.00 -15.84 19.37
N GLY A 104 -8.96 -16.04 20.28
CA GLY A 104 -10.23 -16.72 20.04
C GLY A 104 -10.12 -17.96 19.13
N SER A 105 -11.10 -18.14 18.24
CA SER A 105 -11.14 -19.22 17.25
C SER A 105 -10.69 -18.79 15.84
N LEU A 106 -9.92 -17.70 15.73
CA LEU A 106 -9.40 -17.26 14.44
C LEU A 106 -8.44 -18.30 13.85
N SER A 107 -8.62 -18.57 12.56
CA SER A 107 -7.81 -19.50 11.78
C SER A 107 -7.76 -19.05 10.32
N ASN A 108 -6.78 -19.57 9.58
CA ASN A 108 -6.51 -19.19 8.19
C ASN A 108 -6.24 -17.69 8.02
N VAL A 109 -5.60 -17.07 9.02
CA VAL A 109 -5.13 -15.68 8.95
C VAL A 109 -3.86 -15.63 8.10
N ASN A 110 -3.73 -14.63 7.23
CA ASN A 110 -2.54 -14.41 6.41
C ASN A 110 -1.88 -13.04 6.66
N ALA A 111 -2.57 -12.10 7.29
CA ALA A 111 -2.00 -10.82 7.73
C ALA A 111 -2.66 -10.32 9.01
N ILE A 112 -1.91 -9.53 9.78
CA ILE A 112 -2.35 -8.88 11.01
C ILE A 112 -1.97 -7.39 10.95
N ALA A 113 -2.76 -6.55 11.60
CA ALA A 113 -2.43 -5.14 11.83
C ALA A 113 -2.94 -4.74 13.21
N VAL A 114 -2.34 -3.69 13.78
CA VAL A 114 -2.63 -3.24 15.15
C VAL A 114 -2.73 -1.73 15.15
N GLY A 115 -3.77 -1.19 15.76
CA GLY A 115 -3.84 0.22 16.13
C GLY A 115 -3.54 0.43 17.61
N ASP A 116 -3.87 1.60 18.15
CA ASP A 116 -3.51 1.93 19.54
C ASP A 116 -4.11 0.95 20.56
N GLN A 117 -5.43 0.77 20.50
CA GLN A 117 -6.22 -0.05 21.43
C GLN A 117 -7.08 -1.11 20.73
N HIS A 118 -6.82 -1.40 19.46
CA HIS A 118 -7.57 -2.37 18.67
C HIS A 118 -6.66 -3.17 17.75
N SER A 119 -7.19 -4.27 17.24
CA SER A 119 -6.44 -5.29 16.52
C SER A 119 -7.23 -5.75 15.30
N LEU A 120 -6.51 -6.06 14.22
CA LEU A 120 -7.07 -6.54 12.96
C LEU A 120 -6.41 -7.84 12.50
N ALA A 121 -7.19 -8.69 11.84
CA ALA A 121 -6.71 -9.84 11.10
C ALA A 121 -7.37 -9.92 9.72
N LEU A 122 -6.58 -10.23 8.70
CA LEU A 122 -7.04 -10.58 7.36
C LEU A 122 -6.91 -12.10 7.20
N LYS A 123 -8.01 -12.74 6.80
CA LYS A 123 -8.04 -14.16 6.48
C LYS A 123 -7.76 -14.40 5.00
N SER A 124 -7.32 -15.61 4.67
CA SER A 124 -7.04 -16.05 3.31
C SER A 124 -8.27 -16.06 2.38
N ASP A 125 -9.47 -16.04 2.95
CA ASP A 125 -10.75 -15.91 2.22
C ASP A 125 -11.10 -14.44 1.89
N GLY A 126 -10.23 -13.48 2.22
CA GLY A 126 -10.42 -12.06 1.97
C GLY A 126 -11.30 -11.36 3.02
N THR A 127 -11.70 -12.06 4.09
CA THR A 127 -12.47 -11.44 5.18
C THR A 127 -11.56 -10.78 6.21
N VAL A 128 -11.97 -9.60 6.70
CA VAL A 128 -11.27 -8.86 7.75
C VAL A 128 -12.04 -9.00 9.06
N TRP A 129 -11.29 -9.14 10.15
CA TRP A 129 -11.81 -9.28 11.50
C TRP A 129 -11.13 -8.26 12.41
N ALA A 130 -11.91 -7.66 13.32
CA ALA A 130 -11.45 -6.62 14.23
C ALA A 130 -11.88 -6.92 15.67
N TRP A 131 -11.09 -6.49 16.65
CA TRP A 131 -11.46 -6.54 18.09
C TRP A 131 -10.70 -5.47 18.89
N GLY A 132 -11.12 -5.24 20.14
CA GLY A 132 -10.58 -4.21 21.03
C GLY A 132 -11.49 -3.00 21.17
N ASN A 133 -10.88 -1.82 21.30
CA ASN A 133 -11.58 -0.53 21.43
C ASN A 133 -12.37 -0.20 20.15
N ASN A 134 -13.56 0.38 20.34
CA ASN A 134 -14.47 0.75 19.25
C ASN A 134 -15.12 2.12 19.45
N GLU A 135 -14.58 3.00 20.30
CA GLU A 135 -15.23 4.28 20.63
C GLU A 135 -15.42 5.19 19.41
N GLY A 136 -14.53 5.10 18.42
CA GLY A 136 -14.61 5.81 17.14
C GLY A 136 -15.05 4.91 15.96
N GLY A 137 -15.55 3.70 16.22
CA GLY A 137 -15.95 2.75 15.17
C GLY A 137 -14.80 1.96 14.53
N GLN A 138 -13.66 1.83 15.20
CA GLN A 138 -12.46 1.14 14.71
C GLN A 138 -12.72 -0.32 14.31
N LEU A 139 -13.79 -0.94 14.82
CA LEU A 139 -14.13 -2.31 14.49
C LEU A 139 -14.99 -2.45 13.23
N GLY A 140 -15.52 -1.35 12.68
CA GLY A 140 -16.24 -1.36 11.39
C GLY A 140 -17.53 -2.21 11.39
N ASP A 141 -18.06 -2.54 12.57
CA ASP A 141 -19.24 -3.41 12.75
C ASP A 141 -20.57 -2.62 12.78
N GLY A 142 -20.53 -1.33 12.44
CA GLY A 142 -21.67 -0.42 12.50
C GLY A 142 -22.03 0.05 13.91
N THR A 143 -21.20 -0.26 14.91
CA THR A 143 -21.42 0.12 16.30
C THR A 143 -20.21 0.86 16.88
N THR A 144 -20.34 1.32 18.13
CA THR A 144 -19.24 1.88 18.93
C THR A 144 -18.94 1.01 20.17
N THR A 145 -19.29 -0.28 20.12
CA THR A 145 -19.15 -1.18 21.27
C THR A 145 -17.84 -1.95 21.17
N ASN A 146 -17.03 -1.90 22.24
CA ASN A 146 -15.79 -2.67 22.35
C ASN A 146 -16.08 -4.18 22.22
N ARG A 147 -15.14 -4.94 21.66
CA ARG A 147 -15.28 -6.39 21.48
C ARG A 147 -14.03 -7.09 22.00
N ASN A 148 -14.19 -7.97 22.97
CA ASN A 148 -13.11 -8.84 23.45
C ASN A 148 -13.02 -10.15 22.65
N THR A 149 -13.78 -10.25 21.56
CA THR A 149 -13.72 -11.33 20.56
C THR A 149 -13.69 -10.73 19.16
N PRO A 150 -12.97 -11.36 18.22
CA PRO A 150 -12.99 -10.95 16.82
C PRO A 150 -14.40 -10.88 16.24
N ILE A 151 -14.74 -9.73 15.65
CA ILE A 151 -15.95 -9.53 14.85
C ILE A 151 -15.58 -9.27 13.39
N GLN A 152 -16.37 -9.80 12.47
CA GLN A 152 -16.12 -9.62 11.04
C GLN A 152 -16.52 -8.20 10.60
N VAL A 153 -15.63 -7.54 9.85
CA VAL A 153 -15.89 -6.26 9.18
C VAL A 153 -16.57 -6.53 7.84
N ASN A 154 -17.66 -5.83 7.55
CA ASN A 154 -18.44 -6.07 6.33
C ASN A 154 -18.00 -5.16 5.17
N PHE A 155 -17.39 -5.74 4.15
CA PHE A 155 -17.00 -5.06 2.90
C PHE A 155 -17.94 -5.36 1.73
N TYR A 156 -19.22 -5.67 2.00
CA TYR A 156 -20.24 -5.88 0.97
C TYR A 156 -19.90 -6.97 -0.07
N GLY A 157 -19.08 -7.96 0.32
CA GLY A 157 -18.65 -9.06 -0.55
C GLY A 157 -17.33 -8.84 -1.29
N GLN A 158 -16.65 -7.70 -1.09
CA GLN A 158 -15.32 -7.46 -1.66
C GLN A 158 -14.28 -8.39 -1.03
N TYR A 159 -13.31 -8.82 -1.85
CA TYR A 159 -12.19 -9.63 -1.40
C TYR A 159 -11.03 -8.72 -0.98
N ILE A 160 -10.75 -8.62 0.32
CA ILE A 160 -9.67 -7.78 0.83
C ILE A 160 -8.32 -8.49 0.68
N THR A 161 -7.31 -7.75 0.25
CA THR A 161 -5.95 -8.25 0.00
C THR A 161 -4.92 -7.65 0.96
N THR A 162 -5.19 -6.46 1.49
CA THR A 162 -4.27 -5.73 2.37
C THR A 162 -5.05 -4.99 3.45
N ILE A 163 -4.49 -4.92 4.66
CA ILE A 163 -5.00 -4.14 5.78
C ILE A 163 -3.88 -3.29 6.40
N ALA A 164 -4.23 -2.15 6.97
CA ALA A 164 -3.37 -1.34 7.82
C ALA A 164 -4.22 -0.69 8.93
N ALA A 165 -3.60 -0.38 10.06
CA ALA A 165 -4.25 0.28 11.19
C ALA A 165 -3.37 1.45 11.65
N GLY A 166 -4.01 2.59 11.86
CA GLY A 166 -3.42 3.77 12.50
C GLY A 166 -3.82 3.83 13.97
N TYR A 167 -3.78 5.01 14.57
CA TYR A 167 -4.07 5.17 16.00
C TYR A 167 -5.51 4.75 16.33
N LYS A 168 -6.49 5.33 15.61
CA LYS A 168 -7.93 5.02 15.75
C LYS A 168 -8.65 4.85 14.42
N HIS A 169 -7.95 4.71 13.32
CA HIS A 169 -8.55 4.42 12.01
C HIS A 169 -7.86 3.23 11.35
N ASN A 170 -8.46 2.75 10.28
CA ASN A 170 -7.99 1.60 9.54
C ASN A 170 -8.10 1.85 8.05
N LEU A 171 -7.26 1.14 7.30
CA LEU A 171 -7.26 1.11 5.85
C LEU A 171 -7.33 -0.34 5.37
N ALA A 172 -7.96 -0.56 4.22
CA ALA A 172 -7.92 -1.83 3.51
C ALA A 172 -7.84 -1.61 2.00
N VAL A 173 -7.31 -2.60 1.27
CA VAL A 173 -7.32 -2.63 -0.21
C VAL A 173 -7.98 -3.90 -0.68
N ASP A 174 -8.94 -3.80 -1.59
CA ASP A 174 -9.57 -4.96 -2.22
C ASP A 174 -8.82 -5.48 -3.46
N SER A 175 -9.24 -6.64 -3.96
CA SER A 175 -8.63 -7.27 -5.14
C SER A 175 -8.79 -6.48 -6.44
N GLU A 176 -9.66 -5.48 -6.46
CA GLU A 176 -9.86 -4.59 -7.61
C GLU A 176 -8.99 -3.32 -7.50
N GLY A 177 -8.24 -3.17 -6.40
CA GLY A 177 -7.33 -2.07 -6.15
C GLY A 177 -8.03 -0.81 -5.61
N TYR A 178 -9.23 -0.93 -5.06
CA TYR A 178 -9.88 0.16 -4.32
C TYR A 178 -9.39 0.18 -2.87
N ALA A 179 -9.19 1.39 -2.35
CA ALA A 179 -8.91 1.61 -0.95
C ALA A 179 -10.20 1.91 -0.17
N TRP A 180 -10.24 1.39 1.05
CA TRP A 180 -11.32 1.53 2.01
C TRP A 180 -10.75 2.05 3.33
N ALA A 181 -11.53 2.82 4.08
CA ALA A 181 -11.18 3.33 5.39
C ALA A 181 -12.36 3.26 6.36
N TRP A 182 -12.09 3.16 7.66
CA TRP A 182 -13.10 3.26 8.73
C TRP A 182 -12.45 3.58 10.08
N GLY A 183 -13.28 3.88 11.08
CA GLY A 183 -12.86 4.34 12.40
C GLY A 183 -12.93 5.85 12.53
N TYR A 184 -12.03 6.40 13.34
CA TYR A 184 -11.96 7.83 13.62
C TYR A 184 -11.57 8.64 12.38
N GLY A 185 -12.26 9.75 12.12
CA GLY A 185 -12.12 10.48 10.85
C GLY A 185 -12.06 12.00 10.90
N TRP A 186 -11.91 12.61 12.08
CA TRP A 186 -12.01 14.07 12.23
C TRP A 186 -10.86 14.85 11.58
N ASP A 187 -9.67 14.26 11.43
CA ASP A 187 -8.54 14.87 10.72
C ASP A 187 -8.58 14.60 9.21
N GLY A 188 -9.60 13.90 8.74
CA GLY A 188 -9.76 13.53 7.34
C GLY A 188 -8.99 12.27 6.92
N GLN A 189 -8.43 11.52 7.87
CA GLN A 189 -7.63 10.31 7.63
C GLN A 189 -8.38 9.15 6.96
N LEU A 190 -9.72 9.23 6.87
CA LEU A 190 -10.54 8.30 6.10
C LEU A 190 -10.51 8.58 4.60
N GLY A 191 -10.18 9.81 4.16
CA GLY A 191 -10.02 10.13 2.74
C GLY A 191 -11.31 10.09 1.93
N ASP A 192 -12.47 10.08 2.60
CA ASP A 192 -13.81 10.04 2.02
C ASP A 192 -14.40 11.45 1.83
N GLY A 193 -13.59 12.49 2.01
CA GLY A 193 -14.00 13.90 1.96
C GLY A 193 -14.72 14.39 3.21
N ALA A 194 -15.01 13.51 4.17
CA ALA A 194 -15.61 13.89 5.44
C ALA A 194 -14.52 14.17 6.51
N ASN A 195 -14.93 14.91 7.54
CA ASN A 195 -14.18 15.09 8.79
C ASN A 195 -15.01 14.50 9.93
N ALA A 196 -15.36 13.22 9.81
CA ALA A 196 -16.23 12.52 10.73
C ALA A 196 -15.87 11.05 10.79
N ASP A 197 -16.20 10.42 11.91
CA ASP A 197 -15.99 8.99 12.10
C ASP A 197 -16.88 8.17 11.15
N SER A 198 -16.37 7.02 10.73
CA SER A 198 -17.16 6.03 10.02
C SER A 198 -17.13 4.69 10.75
N TYR A 199 -18.31 4.25 11.20
CA TYR A 199 -18.47 2.99 11.93
C TYR A 199 -18.55 1.76 11.01
N ILE A 200 -18.43 1.97 9.70
CA ILE A 200 -18.39 0.95 8.64
C ILE A 200 -17.32 1.32 7.61
N PRO A 201 -16.81 0.37 6.80
CA PRO A 201 -15.94 0.69 5.69
C PRO A 201 -16.58 1.68 4.71
N VAL A 202 -15.88 2.79 4.46
CA VAL A 202 -16.16 3.76 3.40
C VAL A 202 -15.05 3.70 2.35
N GLN A 203 -15.40 4.01 1.10
CA GLN A 203 -14.42 4.02 0.02
C GLN A 203 -13.64 5.33 0.04
N VAL A 204 -12.32 5.25 -0.08
CA VAL A 204 -11.44 6.42 -0.23
C VAL A 204 -11.69 7.06 -1.59
N ILE A 205 -11.95 8.38 -1.62
CA ILE A 205 -12.33 9.08 -2.85
C ILE A 205 -11.15 9.14 -3.83
N GLY A 206 -11.45 8.87 -5.10
CA GLY A 206 -10.51 9.09 -6.21
C GLY A 206 -9.32 8.13 -6.26
N LEU A 207 -9.22 7.18 -5.34
CA LEU A 207 -8.08 6.28 -5.23
C LEU A 207 -8.39 4.89 -5.81
N ARG A 208 -7.62 4.49 -6.83
CA ARG A 208 -7.71 3.19 -7.52
C ARG A 208 -6.33 2.69 -7.90
N PHE A 209 -6.26 1.39 -8.21
CA PHE A 209 -5.02 0.70 -8.53
C PHE A 209 -4.00 0.76 -7.39
N VAL A 210 -4.50 0.75 -6.15
CA VAL A 210 -3.65 0.76 -4.96
C VAL A 210 -2.98 -0.60 -4.80
N THR A 211 -1.68 -0.57 -4.51
CA THR A 211 -0.82 -1.76 -4.35
C THR A 211 -0.23 -1.87 -2.96
N ALA A 212 -0.15 -0.77 -2.21
CA ALA A 212 0.24 -0.75 -0.83
C ALA A 212 -0.48 0.39 -0.09
N ILE A 213 -0.72 0.18 1.20
CA ILE A 213 -1.30 1.17 2.12
C ILE A 213 -0.54 1.15 3.44
N VAL A 214 -0.43 2.31 4.07
CA VAL A 214 0.12 2.49 5.42
C VAL A 214 -0.77 3.51 6.14
N ALA A 215 -1.02 3.26 7.42
CA ALA A 215 -1.68 4.22 8.29
C ALA A 215 -0.65 4.65 9.35
N GLY A 216 -0.43 5.96 9.46
CA GLY A 216 0.21 6.55 10.64
C GLY A 216 -0.84 6.82 11.72
N ASP A 217 -0.50 7.61 12.73
CA ASP A 217 -1.41 7.85 13.86
C ASP A 217 -2.74 8.46 13.39
N TRP A 218 -2.65 9.55 12.62
CA TRP A 218 -3.80 10.33 12.16
C TRP A 218 -3.72 10.68 10.67
N HIS A 219 -2.87 9.98 9.92
CA HIS A 219 -2.72 10.15 8.48
C HIS A 219 -2.61 8.80 7.77
N SER A 220 -2.77 8.83 6.47
CA SER A 220 -2.90 7.67 5.61
C SER A 220 -2.08 7.88 4.35
N ILE A 221 -1.41 6.81 3.90
CA ILE A 221 -0.56 6.82 2.71
C ILE A 221 -0.91 5.61 1.85
N ALA A 222 -0.89 5.80 0.54
CA ALA A 222 -1.08 4.74 -0.43
C ALA A 222 -0.08 4.85 -1.59
N VAL A 223 0.30 3.69 -2.13
CA VAL A 223 1.11 3.57 -3.35
C VAL A 223 0.25 2.95 -4.44
N LYS A 224 0.14 3.62 -5.57
CA LYS A 224 -0.56 3.11 -6.75
C LYS A 224 0.37 2.27 -7.63
N SER A 225 -0.20 1.47 -8.53
CA SER A 225 0.56 0.61 -9.45
C SER A 225 1.43 1.36 -10.46
N ASP A 226 1.17 2.65 -10.67
CA ASP A 226 1.98 3.57 -11.46
C ASP A 226 3.20 4.12 -10.68
N GLY A 227 3.35 3.73 -9.40
CA GLY A 227 4.43 4.18 -8.52
C GLY A 227 4.16 5.52 -7.82
N THR A 228 3.04 6.19 -8.09
CA THR A 228 2.68 7.44 -7.40
C THR A 228 2.31 7.18 -5.95
N VAL A 229 2.72 8.10 -5.06
CA VAL A 229 2.40 8.09 -3.64
C VAL A 229 1.31 9.12 -3.38
N TRP A 230 0.33 8.76 -2.58
CA TRP A 230 -0.80 9.61 -2.21
C TRP A 230 -0.95 9.63 -0.69
N ALA A 231 -1.19 10.79 -0.11
CA ALA A 231 -1.35 10.97 1.33
C ALA A 231 -2.56 11.85 1.68
N TRP A 232 -3.18 11.57 2.82
CA TRP A 232 -4.28 12.34 3.39
C TRP A 232 -4.38 12.16 4.91
N GLY A 233 -5.20 12.99 5.56
CA GLY A 233 -5.36 13.06 7.02
C GLY A 233 -4.67 14.27 7.64
N TYR A 234 -4.28 14.13 8.91
CA TYR A 234 -3.57 15.15 9.67
C TYR A 234 -2.23 15.49 9.01
N ASN A 235 -1.89 16.79 8.98
CA ASN A 235 -0.66 17.29 8.37
C ASN A 235 0.00 18.41 9.20
N GLY A 236 -0.27 18.49 10.51
CA GLY A 236 0.21 19.61 11.32
C GLY A 236 1.73 19.71 11.40
N ASP A 237 2.43 18.58 11.25
CA ASP A 237 3.88 18.47 11.28
C ASP A 237 4.49 18.18 9.88
N GLY A 238 3.67 18.20 8.83
CA GLY A 238 4.09 17.94 7.44
C GLY A 238 4.08 16.44 7.05
N GLU A 239 3.32 15.61 7.76
CA GLU A 239 3.24 14.17 7.58
C GLU A 239 2.84 13.74 6.17
N LEU A 240 2.05 14.56 5.47
CA LEU A 240 1.60 14.24 4.11
C LEU A 240 2.71 14.43 3.08
N GLY A 241 3.78 15.16 3.40
CA GLY A 241 4.91 15.37 2.49
C GLY A 241 4.56 16.16 1.22
N ASP A 242 3.42 16.86 1.19
CA ASP A 242 2.91 17.60 0.03
C ASP A 242 3.41 19.05 -0.06
N GLY A 243 4.46 19.38 0.70
CA GLY A 243 5.01 20.72 0.82
C GLY A 243 4.16 21.68 1.67
N THR A 244 3.10 21.19 2.32
CA THR A 244 2.23 21.97 3.19
C THR A 244 2.18 21.40 4.61
N THR A 245 1.55 22.14 5.52
CA THR A 245 1.16 21.65 6.86
C THR A 245 -0.36 21.69 7.05
N SER A 246 -1.11 21.58 5.95
CA SER A 246 -2.58 21.63 5.96
C SER A 246 -3.14 20.23 5.83
N SER A 247 -3.95 19.81 6.80
CA SER A 247 -4.63 18.51 6.79
C SER A 247 -5.54 18.38 5.56
N ARG A 248 -5.72 17.16 5.07
CA ARG A 248 -6.54 16.87 3.88
C ARG A 248 -7.53 15.76 4.15
N SER A 249 -8.81 15.99 3.87
CA SER A 249 -9.86 14.96 3.93
C SER A 249 -10.00 14.14 2.66
N THR A 250 -9.16 14.39 1.65
CA THR A 250 -9.11 13.61 0.40
C THR A 250 -7.65 13.33 0.03
N PRO A 251 -7.36 12.19 -0.62
CA PRO A 251 -6.02 11.88 -1.11
C PRO A 251 -5.45 12.99 -1.98
N ALA A 252 -4.21 13.38 -1.69
CA ALA A 252 -3.40 14.22 -2.54
C ALA A 252 -2.14 13.48 -2.95
N GLN A 253 -1.74 13.65 -4.20
CA GLN A 253 -0.48 13.10 -4.67
C GLN A 253 0.68 13.79 -3.94
N VAL A 254 1.58 12.99 -3.42
CA VAL A 254 2.84 13.44 -2.83
C VAL A 254 3.82 13.59 -3.97
N ASP A 255 4.23 14.84 -4.24
CA ASP A 255 5.29 15.12 -5.20
C ASP A 255 6.62 14.69 -4.58
N ILE A 256 6.97 13.43 -4.81
CA ILE A 256 8.30 12.90 -4.46
C ILE A 256 9.26 13.55 -5.44
N ASN A 257 9.78 14.72 -5.06
CA ASN A 257 10.81 15.40 -5.81
C ASN A 257 12.13 14.61 -5.64
N LEU A 258 12.18 13.43 -6.26
CA LEU A 258 13.33 12.52 -6.28
C LEU A 258 14.40 13.12 -7.19
N GLY A 259 14.92 14.30 -6.85
CA GLY A 259 15.98 14.97 -7.60
C GLY A 259 15.83 14.83 -9.12
N GLN A 260 14.64 15.10 -9.65
CA GLN A 260 14.55 15.39 -11.07
C GLN A 260 15.26 16.72 -11.30
N ALA A 261 16.08 16.78 -12.34
CA ALA A 261 16.80 17.97 -12.73
C ALA A 261 15.88 19.21 -12.66
N SER A 262 16.34 20.20 -11.91
CA SER A 262 15.58 21.31 -11.32
C SER A 262 15.10 22.35 -12.33
N ASP A 263 14.37 21.99 -13.40
CA ASP A 263 13.95 23.00 -14.40
C ASP A 263 12.65 22.65 -15.15
N CYS A 264 11.83 21.72 -14.64
CA CYS A 264 10.53 21.39 -15.28
C CYS A 264 9.34 21.53 -14.31
N GLY A 265 9.56 22.09 -13.13
CA GLY A 265 8.60 22.14 -12.03
C GLY A 265 8.22 23.54 -11.55
N GLU A 266 8.48 24.60 -12.33
CA GLU A 266 8.06 25.96 -11.95
C GLU A 266 6.69 26.36 -12.54
N THR A 267 6.00 27.23 -11.81
CA THR A 267 4.57 27.55 -11.87
C THR A 267 4.14 28.49 -13.03
N ASN A 268 5.01 28.75 -14.02
CA ASN A 268 4.75 29.69 -15.12
C ASN A 268 4.77 29.02 -16.50
N ILE A 269 4.03 27.92 -16.67
CA ILE A 269 3.88 27.24 -17.96
C ILE A 269 2.67 27.81 -18.71
N MET A 270 2.91 28.49 -19.83
CA MET A 270 1.87 29.16 -20.63
C MET A 270 1.07 28.19 -21.53
N SER A 271 1.68 27.09 -21.97
CA SER A 271 0.98 26.04 -22.73
C SER A 271 1.76 24.73 -22.77
N TRP A 272 1.05 23.63 -22.64
CA TRP A 272 1.56 22.29 -22.95
C TRP A 272 1.21 21.93 -24.40
N SER A 273 2.11 21.26 -25.11
CA SER A 273 1.75 20.55 -26.33
C SER A 273 1.71 19.04 -26.05
N ALA A 274 0.67 18.37 -26.57
CA ALA A 274 0.45 16.92 -26.38
C ALA A 274 1.71 16.12 -26.70
N ALA A 275 2.00 15.09 -25.91
CA ALA A 275 3.16 14.25 -26.16
C ALA A 275 3.11 13.61 -27.54
N LYS A 276 4.29 13.33 -28.09
CA LYS A 276 4.47 12.68 -29.39
C LYS A 276 5.12 11.33 -29.16
N LEU A 277 4.44 10.26 -29.57
CA LEU A 277 5.03 8.94 -29.64
C LEU A 277 5.82 8.78 -30.94
N LYS A 278 7.09 8.39 -30.84
CA LYS A 278 7.97 8.12 -31.99
C LYS A 278 8.50 6.70 -31.95
N ILE A 279 8.55 6.05 -33.10
CA ILE A 279 9.14 4.71 -33.24
C ILE A 279 10.64 4.85 -33.57
N LYS A 280 11.52 4.54 -32.61
CA LYS A 280 12.97 4.78 -32.71
C LYS A 280 13.76 3.63 -33.34
N ARG A 281 13.27 2.39 -33.16
CA ARG A 281 13.70 1.07 -33.72
C ARG A 281 15.22 0.78 -33.75
N LYS A 282 15.69 -0.29 -33.07
CA LYS A 282 16.99 -0.94 -33.38
C LYS A 282 17.20 -2.35 -32.78
N LYS A 283 16.61 -3.38 -33.39
CA LYS A 283 17.13 -4.74 -33.70
C LYS A 283 15.92 -5.64 -34.02
N SER A 284 16.12 -6.72 -34.77
CA SER A 284 15.14 -7.38 -35.67
C SER A 284 13.73 -7.74 -35.13
N LYS A 285 13.44 -7.65 -33.83
CA LYS A 285 12.13 -7.94 -33.21
C LYS A 285 11.71 -6.95 -32.11
N ASP A 286 12.63 -6.11 -31.65
CA ASP A 286 12.37 -5.18 -30.55
C ASP A 286 12.11 -3.79 -31.09
N ILE A 287 11.01 -3.20 -30.63
CA ILE A 287 10.51 -1.90 -31.03
C ILE A 287 10.57 -1.00 -29.81
N THR A 288 11.50 -0.06 -29.84
CA THR A 288 11.54 1.04 -28.88
C THR A 288 10.61 2.15 -29.34
N ILE A 289 9.66 2.50 -28.49
CA ILE A 289 8.82 3.68 -28.59
C ILE A 289 9.43 4.73 -27.67
N THR A 290 9.60 5.93 -28.18
CA THR A 290 9.99 7.08 -27.38
C THR A 290 8.76 7.96 -27.21
N ALA A 291 8.31 8.13 -25.98
CA ALA A 291 7.43 9.25 -25.64
C ALA A 291 8.30 10.49 -25.50
N ALA A 292 7.93 11.57 -26.17
CA ALA A 292 8.54 12.87 -25.96
C ALA A 292 7.41 13.87 -25.71
N GLN A 293 7.42 14.56 -24.58
CA GLN A 293 6.50 15.66 -24.38
C GLN A 293 6.82 16.76 -25.41
N GLY A 294 5.79 17.50 -25.84
CA GLY A 294 6.02 18.62 -26.72
C GLY A 294 6.76 19.77 -26.01
N ASP A 295 7.21 20.75 -26.78
CA ASP A 295 7.97 21.90 -26.29
C ASP A 295 7.21 22.60 -25.14
N VAL A 296 7.86 22.80 -23.99
CA VAL A 296 7.34 23.65 -22.91
C VAL A 296 7.83 25.06 -23.17
N ILE A 297 6.90 26.01 -23.27
CA ILE A 297 7.19 27.43 -23.50
C ILE A 297 6.92 28.20 -22.21
N GLU A 298 7.95 28.80 -21.64
CA GLU A 298 7.82 29.72 -20.50
C GLU A 298 7.53 31.16 -20.98
N ASP A 299 7.20 32.05 -20.03
CA ASP A 299 6.87 33.47 -20.28
C ASP A 299 7.95 34.25 -21.06
N ASP A 300 9.19 33.79 -21.04
CA ASP A 300 10.32 34.39 -21.76
C ASP A 300 10.59 33.77 -23.16
N ASN A 301 9.70 32.87 -23.61
CA ASN A 301 9.77 32.17 -24.89
C ASN A 301 10.90 31.14 -25.00
N THR A 302 11.48 30.69 -23.87
CA THR A 302 12.39 29.54 -23.82
C THR A 302 11.66 28.22 -24.04
N ILE A 303 12.33 27.26 -24.69
CA ILE A 303 11.79 25.93 -25.00
C ILE A 303 12.53 24.87 -24.19
N PHE A 304 11.81 24.22 -23.27
CA PHE A 304 12.33 23.09 -22.48
C PHE A 304 11.82 21.74 -23.01
N LYS A 305 12.63 20.69 -22.77
CA LYS A 305 12.25 19.29 -22.98
C LYS A 305 12.20 18.60 -21.63
N CYS A 306 11.00 18.34 -21.14
CA CYS A 306 10.80 17.72 -19.85
C CYS A 306 11.17 16.23 -19.84
N PRO A 307 11.60 15.69 -18.69
CA PRO A 307 11.74 14.25 -18.51
C PRO A 307 10.39 13.56 -18.70
N VAL A 308 10.43 12.42 -19.38
CA VAL A 308 9.26 11.63 -19.84
C VAL A 308 9.26 10.24 -19.22
N GLU A 309 9.96 10.08 -18.11
CA GLU A 309 10.02 8.86 -17.30
C GLU A 309 8.68 8.63 -16.58
N GLY A 310 8.28 7.37 -16.42
CA GLY A 310 7.06 7.05 -15.65
C GLY A 310 5.76 7.02 -16.46
N LEU A 311 5.76 7.37 -17.75
CA LEU A 311 4.57 7.29 -18.60
C LEU A 311 4.28 5.85 -19.01
N THR A 312 3.02 5.42 -18.84
CA THR A 312 2.58 4.08 -19.25
C THR A 312 2.20 4.07 -20.73
N VAL A 313 2.98 3.37 -21.55
CA VAL A 313 2.67 3.09 -22.95
C VAL A 313 2.00 1.73 -23.06
N THR A 314 0.85 1.69 -23.71
CA THR A 314 0.09 0.46 -24.02
C THR A 314 0.28 0.06 -25.47
N ALA A 315 0.34 -1.24 -25.75
CA ALA A 315 0.52 -1.79 -27.09
C ALA A 315 -0.59 -2.79 -27.43
N VAL A 316 -1.33 -2.52 -28.51
CA VAL A 316 -2.47 -3.33 -28.96
C VAL A 316 -2.28 -3.79 -30.39
N VAL A 317 -2.46 -5.09 -30.65
CA VAL A 317 -2.45 -5.65 -32.00
C VAL A 317 -3.84 -5.46 -32.62
N ASP A 318 -3.91 -5.01 -33.89
CA ASP A 318 -5.19 -4.88 -34.60
C ASP A 318 -6.00 -6.18 -34.52
N SER A 319 -7.25 -6.12 -34.09
CA SER A 319 -8.12 -7.30 -33.89
C SER A 319 -8.27 -8.16 -35.15
N LYS A 320 -8.22 -7.58 -36.35
CA LYS A 320 -8.22 -8.33 -37.64
C LYS A 320 -6.93 -9.12 -37.85
N THR A 321 -5.82 -8.61 -37.31
CA THR A 321 -4.49 -9.24 -37.33
C THR A 321 -4.37 -10.29 -36.22
N GLU A 322 -4.86 -9.97 -35.03
CA GLU A 322 -4.82 -10.82 -33.84
C GLU A 322 -5.72 -12.06 -34.01
N GLY A 323 -6.94 -11.90 -34.55
CA GLY A 323 -7.82 -13.01 -34.89
C GLY A 323 -7.22 -13.94 -35.96
N LYS A 324 -6.39 -13.40 -36.86
CA LYS A 324 -5.59 -14.20 -37.80
C LYS A 324 -4.36 -14.83 -37.15
N LYS A 325 -3.99 -14.41 -35.93
CA LYS A 325 -2.81 -14.80 -35.16
C LYS A 325 -1.51 -14.58 -35.93
N LEU A 326 -1.33 -13.41 -36.56
CA LEU A 326 -0.13 -13.11 -37.37
C LEU A 326 1.08 -12.72 -36.51
N ILE A 327 0.88 -11.96 -35.44
CA ILE A 327 1.94 -11.49 -34.54
C ILE A 327 1.48 -11.53 -33.07
N SER A 328 2.41 -11.30 -32.14
CA SER A 328 2.15 -10.94 -30.74
C SER A 328 3.12 -9.86 -30.28
N VAL A 329 2.68 -9.01 -29.37
CA VAL A 329 3.49 -7.99 -28.70
C VAL A 329 3.65 -8.35 -27.22
N SER A 330 4.82 -8.08 -26.65
CA SER A 330 5.09 -8.29 -25.23
C SER A 330 6.14 -7.27 -24.73
N PRO A 331 5.93 -6.63 -23.58
CA PRO A 331 4.68 -6.64 -22.79
C PRO A 331 3.53 -5.94 -23.55
N THR A 332 2.30 -5.99 -23.03
CA THR A 332 1.16 -5.22 -23.58
C THR A 332 1.08 -3.81 -22.99
N SER A 333 1.80 -3.55 -21.91
CA SER A 333 2.00 -2.24 -21.31
C SER A 333 3.40 -2.18 -20.66
N ALA A 334 4.03 -1.02 -20.69
CA ALA A 334 5.29 -0.77 -20.00
C ALA A 334 5.50 0.73 -19.73
N VAL A 335 6.34 1.03 -18.75
CA VAL A 335 6.66 2.38 -18.30
C VAL A 335 7.95 2.87 -19.00
N THR A 336 7.99 4.14 -19.37
CA THR A 336 9.16 4.79 -19.98
C THR A 336 10.29 5.00 -18.99
N ASP A 337 11.53 4.87 -19.49
CA ASP A 337 12.76 5.18 -18.73
C ASP A 337 13.07 6.69 -18.70
N GLU A 338 14.19 7.07 -18.06
CA GLU A 338 14.72 8.44 -17.98
C GLU A 338 14.85 9.17 -19.34
N ASN A 339 14.95 8.42 -20.45
CA ASN A 339 15.06 8.96 -21.81
C ASN A 339 13.70 9.02 -22.54
N GLY A 340 12.61 8.63 -21.88
CA GLY A 340 11.29 8.49 -22.47
C GLY A 340 11.13 7.23 -23.32
N ASP A 341 12.09 6.31 -23.26
CA ASP A 341 12.11 5.12 -24.10
C ASP A 341 11.40 3.95 -23.39
N VAL A 342 10.63 3.18 -24.15
CA VAL A 342 10.03 1.93 -23.72
C VAL A 342 10.16 0.89 -24.83
N THR A 343 10.51 -0.35 -24.50
CA THR A 343 10.80 -1.38 -25.50
C THR A 343 9.78 -2.52 -25.47
N PHE A 344 9.21 -2.81 -26.64
CA PHE A 344 8.27 -3.90 -26.88
C PHE A 344 8.87 -4.94 -27.83
N THR A 345 8.68 -6.22 -27.53
CA THR A 345 9.07 -7.32 -28.41
C THR A 345 7.89 -7.73 -29.31
N ILE A 346 8.08 -7.68 -30.63
CA ILE A 346 7.12 -8.19 -31.62
C ILE A 346 7.59 -9.53 -32.19
N LYS A 347 6.78 -10.58 -32.00
CA LYS A 347 7.06 -11.92 -32.54
C LYS A 347 6.11 -12.26 -33.67
N ALA A 348 6.66 -12.62 -34.83
CA ALA A 348 5.91 -13.22 -35.92
C ALA A 348 5.44 -14.63 -35.56
N LYS A 349 4.22 -14.98 -35.96
CA LYS A 349 3.64 -16.33 -35.85
C LYS A 349 3.66 -16.99 -37.24
N ASN A 350 3.42 -18.30 -37.34
CA ASN A 350 3.61 -19.15 -38.55
C ASN A 350 2.64 -18.87 -39.73
N LYS A 351 2.34 -17.59 -40.02
CA LYS A 351 1.41 -17.16 -41.07
C LYS A 351 1.95 -15.90 -41.75
N LYS A 352 1.84 -15.86 -43.08
CA LYS A 352 2.28 -14.73 -43.91
C LYS A 352 1.17 -13.67 -44.03
N GLY A 353 1.55 -12.40 -44.04
CA GLY A 353 0.60 -11.30 -44.19
C GLY A 353 1.12 -9.98 -43.64
N ASN A 354 0.23 -8.98 -43.62
CA ASN A 354 0.49 -7.68 -43.01
C ASN A 354 -0.23 -7.60 -41.67
N ALA A 355 0.43 -6.99 -40.69
CA ALA A 355 -0.02 -6.83 -39.33
C ALA A 355 0.15 -5.37 -38.90
N LYS A 356 -0.72 -4.89 -38.00
CA LYS A 356 -0.62 -3.56 -37.40
C LYS A 356 -0.56 -3.67 -35.88
N VAL A 357 0.27 -2.82 -35.26
CA VAL A 357 0.34 -2.62 -33.81
C VAL A 357 0.16 -1.14 -33.53
N TYR A 358 -0.72 -0.82 -32.59
CA TYR A 358 -0.96 0.54 -32.10
C TYR A 358 -0.28 0.68 -30.74
N PHE A 359 0.39 1.80 -30.53
CA PHE A 359 0.98 2.18 -29.25
C PHE A 359 0.32 3.46 -28.78
N SER A 360 -0.12 3.49 -27.53
CA SER A 360 -0.92 4.60 -27.02
C SER A 360 -0.60 4.97 -25.57
N ILE A 361 -0.73 6.26 -25.28
CA ILE A 361 -0.64 6.87 -23.95
C ILE A 361 -1.92 7.68 -23.70
N GLU A 362 -2.35 7.73 -22.45
CA GLU A 362 -3.45 8.59 -22.01
C GLU A 362 -2.86 9.83 -21.35
N GLU A 363 -3.17 11.01 -21.89
CA GLU A 363 -2.80 12.30 -21.31
C GLU A 363 -4.06 13.14 -21.14
N TRP A 364 -4.35 13.55 -19.91
CA TRP A 364 -5.47 14.46 -19.61
C TRP A 364 -6.83 13.98 -20.13
N GLY A 365 -7.05 12.67 -20.19
CA GLY A 365 -8.27 12.05 -20.71
C GLY A 365 -8.36 11.95 -22.24
N GLU A 366 -7.30 12.32 -22.97
CA GLU A 366 -7.16 12.12 -24.40
C GLU A 366 -6.09 11.07 -24.72
N TRP A 367 -6.32 10.27 -25.77
CA TRP A 367 -5.40 9.23 -26.20
C TRP A 367 -4.50 9.70 -27.33
N VAL A 368 -3.20 9.71 -27.10
CA VAL A 368 -2.20 9.87 -28.18
C VAL A 368 -1.79 8.50 -28.66
N THR A 369 -1.87 8.26 -29.97
CA THR A 369 -1.58 6.95 -30.58
C THR A 369 -0.60 7.05 -31.75
N THR A 370 0.31 6.08 -31.87
CA THR A 370 1.11 5.85 -33.09
C THR A 370 0.95 4.42 -33.60
N GLU A 371 1.06 4.22 -34.92
CA GLU A 371 0.90 2.92 -35.58
C GLU A 371 2.25 2.38 -36.11
N LEU A 372 2.48 1.08 -35.95
CA LEU A 372 3.51 0.32 -36.65
C LEU A 372 2.90 -0.73 -37.59
N SER A 373 3.19 -0.61 -38.88
CA SER A 373 2.90 -1.64 -39.88
C SER A 373 4.04 -2.67 -39.98
N VAL A 374 3.71 -3.96 -39.83
CA VAL A 374 4.66 -5.09 -39.83
C VAL A 374 4.32 -6.08 -40.96
N LYS A 375 5.29 -6.38 -41.82
CA LYS A 375 5.16 -7.40 -42.86
C LYS A 375 5.76 -8.73 -42.37
N VAL A 376 4.92 -9.76 -42.23
CA VAL A 376 5.32 -11.12 -41.86
C VAL A 376 5.59 -11.91 -43.14
N ARG A 377 6.86 -12.30 -43.37
CA ARG A 377 7.34 -12.92 -44.60
C ARG A 377 7.31 -14.45 -44.59
#